data_AF-A0A352RTV1-F1
#
_entry.id   AF-A0A352RTV1-F1
#
_cell.length_a   1.000
_cell.length_b   1.000
_cell.length_c   1.000
_cell.angle_alpha   90.00
_cell.angle_beta   90.00
_cell.angle_gamma   90.00
#
_symmetry.space_group_name_H-M   'P 1'
#
loop_
_entity.id
_entity.type
_entity.pdbx_description
1 polymer ?
#
loop_
_entity_poly.entity_id
_entity_poly.type
_entity_poly.pdbx_seq_one_letter_code
_entity_poly.pdbx_strand_id
1 'polypeptide(L)' 'MNSAKCRAIFETLREVNPTPTTELEYSSPFELLIAVLLSAQATDVGV' A
#
# COMPACT_ATOMS: atom_id res chain seq x y z
N MET A 1 -23.13 -2.25 1.62
CA MET A 1 -21.99 -1.71 2.39
C MET A 1 -22.50 -0.50 3.18
N ASN A 2 -22.21 -0.35 4.47
CA ASN A 2 -22.67 0.81 5.29
C ASN A 2 -21.53 1.33 6.19
N SER A 3 -21.69 2.53 6.74
CA SER A 3 -20.63 3.20 7.51
C SER A 3 -20.12 2.37 8.71
N ALA A 4 -21.04 1.75 9.47
CA ALA A 4 -20.68 0.93 10.63
C ALA A 4 -19.85 -0.30 10.24
N LYS A 5 -20.22 -0.99 9.16
CA LYS A 5 -19.46 -2.14 8.65
C LYS A 5 -18.10 -1.72 8.09
N CYS A 6 -18.01 -0.61 7.36
CA CYS A 6 -16.71 -0.09 6.88
C CYS A 6 -15.77 0.20 8.05
N ARG A 7 -16.28 0.83 9.12
CA ARG A 7 -15.48 1.15 10.29
C ARG A 7 -14.93 -0.11 10.97
N ALA A 8 -15.77 -1.12 11.18
CA ALA A 8 -15.34 -2.39 11.76
C ALA A 8 -14.23 -3.05 10.91
N ILE A 9 -14.34 -3.01 9.58
CA ILE A 9 -13.31 -3.54 8.67
C ILE A 9 -11.98 -2.80 8.86
N PHE A 10 -11.98 -1.47 8.86
CA PHE A 10 -10.75 -0.69 9.05
C PHE A 10 -10.13 -0.87 10.44
N GLU A 11 -10.95 -1.04 11.48
CA GLU A 11 -10.47 -1.34 12.83
C GLU A 11 -9.73 -2.68 12.85
N THR A 12 -10.32 -3.75 12.29
CA THR A 12 -9.66 -5.06 12.19
C THR A 12 -8.39 -5.01 11.33
N LEU A 13 -8.41 -4.32 10.19
CA LEU A 13 -7.22 -4.20 9.32
C LEU A 13 -6.06 -3.49 10.04
N ARG A 14 -6.36 -2.45 10.82
CA ARG A 14 -5.37 -1.72 11.62
C ARG A 14 -4.82 -2.54 12.79
N GLU A 15 -5.65 -3.38 13.41
CA GLU A 15 -5.19 -4.29 14.47
C GLU A 15 -4.19 -5.32 13.94
N VAL A 16 -4.41 -5.83 12.72
CA VAL A 16 -3.54 -6.85 12.10
C VAL A 16 -2.29 -6.25 11.48
N ASN A 17 -2.37 -5.05 10.88
CA ASN A 17 -1.23 -4.32 10.33
C ASN A 17 -1.30 -2.85 10.75
N PRO A 18 -0.68 -2.48 11.90
CA PRO A 18 -0.78 -1.12 12.44
C PRO A 18 -0.14 -0.03 11.59
N THR A 19 0.88 -0.41 10.79
CA THR A 19 1.64 0.52 9.94
C THR A 19 1.82 -0.08 8.55
N PRO A 20 0.73 -0.20 7.77
CA PRO A 20 0.82 -0.74 6.42
C PRO A 20 1.66 0.20 5.56
N THR A 21 2.66 -0.35 4.87
CA THR A 21 3.51 0.37 3.92
C THR A 21 3.39 -0.27 2.54
N THR A 22 3.87 0.40 1.51
CA THR A 22 4.00 -0.17 0.16
C THR A 22 5.03 -1.31 0.16
N GLU A 23 4.88 -2.26 -0.74
CA GLU A 23 5.85 -3.34 -0.99
C GLU A 23 7.04 -2.88 -1.85
N LEU A 24 6.97 -1.66 -2.41
CA LEU A 24 8.06 -1.07 -3.17
C LEU A 24 9.23 -0.71 -2.25
N GLU A 25 10.44 -1.12 -2.61
CA GLU A 25 11.67 -0.70 -1.95
C GLU A 25 12.03 0.73 -2.39
N TYR A 26 12.29 1.61 -1.42
CA TYR A 26 12.75 2.97 -1.69
C TYR A 26 13.44 3.59 -0.47
N SER A 27 14.43 4.45 -0.71
CA SER A 27 15.15 5.23 0.30
C SER A 27 14.90 6.74 0.20
N SER A 28 14.19 7.21 -0.84
CA SER A 28 13.85 8.62 -1.02
C SER A 28 12.49 8.82 -1.68
N PRO A 29 11.84 9.99 -1.50
CA PRO A 29 10.59 10.31 -2.20
C PRO A 29 10.71 10.28 -3.73
N PHE A 30 11.89 10.63 -4.26
CA PHE A 30 12.16 10.56 -5.69
C PHE A 30 12.23 9.10 -6.17
N GLU A 31 12.90 8.23 -5.42
CA GLU A 31 12.96 6.80 -5.72
C GLU A 31 11.59 6.14 -5.68
N LEU A 32 10.75 6.47 -4.69
CA LEU A 32 9.36 6.01 -4.64
C LEU A 32 8.56 6.47 -5.86
N LEU A 33 8.74 7.72 -6.30
CA LEU A 33 8.08 8.23 -7.50
C LEU A 33 8.46 7.41 -8.74
N ILE A 34 9.73 7.08 -8.91
CA ILE A 34 10.19 6.26 -10.03
C ILE A 34 9.65 4.82 -9.92
N ALA A 35 9.71 4.21 -8.74
CA ALA A 35 9.17 2.87 -8.51
C ALA A 35 7.67 2.78 -8.86
N VAL A 36 6.88 3.79 -8.48
CA VAL A 36 5.45 3.89 -8.83
C VAL A 36 5.22 4.10 -10.32
N LEU A 37 6.08 4.85 -11.02
CA LEU A 37 5.98 5.01 -12.47
C LEU A 37 6.25 3.70 -13.21
N LEU A 38 7.18 2.88 -12.70
CA LEU A 38 7.55 1.60 -13.29
C LEU A 38 6.56 0.48 -12.96
N SER A 39 5.82 0.57 -11.86
CA SER A 39 4.80 -0.43 -11.50
C SER A 39 3.55 -0.39 -12.39
N ALA A 40 3.40 0.64 -13.23
CA ALA A 40 2.31 0.71 -14.20
C ALA A 40 2.44 -0.41 -15.26
N GLN A 41 1.58 -1.43 -15.17
CA GLN A 41 1.55 -2.63 -16.02
C GLN A 41 2.75 -3.58 -15.90
N ALA A 42 3.59 -3.40 -14.88
CA ALA A 42 4.53 -4.41 -14.42
C ALA A 42 3.93 -5.09 -13.18
N THR A 43 4.03 -6.42 -13.08
CA THR A 43 3.87 -7.07 -11.78
C THR A 43 5.05 -6.64 -10.90
N ASP A 44 4.85 -6.35 -9.62
CA ASP A 44 5.93 -5.89 -8.70
C ASP A 44 7.16 -6.83 -8.63
N VAL A 45 7.08 -8.04 -9.20
CA VAL A 45 8.21 -8.98 -9.43
C VAL A 45 9.18 -8.52 -10.54
N GLY A 46 8.75 -7.60 -11.39
CA GLY A 46 9.48 -7.13 -12.57
C GLY A 46 10.25 -5.82 -12.39
N VAL A 47 10.22 -5.23 -11.19
CA VAL A 47 10.95 -4.00 -10.82
C VAL A 47 11.94 -4.31 -9.72
#